data_AF-A0A554LQS6-F1
#
_entry.id   AF-A0A554LQS6-F1
#
_cell.length_a   1.000
_cell.length_b   1.000
_cell.length_c   1.000
_cell.angle_alpha   90.00
_cell.angle_beta   90.00
_cell.angle_gamma   90.00
#
_symmetry.space_group_name_H-M   'P 1'
#
loop_
_entity.id
_entity.type
_entity.pdbx_description
1 polymer ?
#
loop_
_entity_poly.entity_id
_entity_poly.type
_entity_poly.pdbx_seq_one_letter_code
_entity_poly.pdbx_strand_id
1 'polypeptide(L)' 'MQIIKCNKCGKVKEEKIPADEKWLRGSLNSGFSKNGYDYINFDLCKKCSGKLATYVKNYLGIKKAGIKKK' A
#
# COMPACT_ATOMS: atom_id res chain seq x y z
N MET A 1 -21.57 0.07 6.03
CA MET A 1 -20.87 0.06 4.73
C MET A 1 -19.60 0.89 4.85
N GLN A 2 -18.41 0.29 4.79
CA GLN A 2 -17.14 1.05 4.70
C GLN A 2 -16.78 1.20 3.22
N ILE A 3 -16.99 2.40 2.67
CA ILE A 3 -16.55 2.74 1.32
C ILE A 3 -15.04 2.99 1.39
N ILE A 4 -14.24 2.06 0.87
CA ILE A 4 -12.78 2.23 0.83
C ILE A 4 -12.42 2.86 -0.51
N LYS A 5 -11.68 3.96 -0.49
CA LYS A 5 -11.23 4.67 -1.70
C LYS A 5 -9.73 4.62 -1.80
N CYS A 6 -9.22 4.27 -2.98
CA CYS A 6 -7.79 4.34 -3.25
C CYS A 6 -7.31 5.80 -3.15
N ASN A 7 -6.45 6.11 -2.19
CA ASN A 7 -5.96 7.47 -1.96
C ASN A 7 -5.19 8.02 -3.18
N LYS A 8 -4.58 7.15 -4.00
CA LYS A 8 -3.77 7.59 -5.15
C LYS A 8 -4.55 7.87 -6.43
N CYS A 9 -5.53 7.01 -6.76
CA CYS A 9 -6.24 7.10 -8.04
C CYS A 9 -7.76 7.29 -7.90
N GLY A 10 -8.25 7.42 -6.66
CA GLY A 10 -9.66 7.66 -6.37
C GLY A 10 -10.60 6.48 -6.65
N LYS A 11 -10.09 5.32 -7.09
CA LYS A 11 -10.89 4.12 -7.33
C LYS A 11 -11.60 3.71 -6.05
N VAL A 12 -12.92 3.60 -6.10
CA VAL A 12 -13.75 3.17 -4.96
C VAL A 12 -13.85 1.65 -4.96
N LYS A 13 -13.85 1.07 -3.76
CA LYS A 13 -14.08 -0.35 -3.48
C LYS A 13 -15.56 -0.53 -3.14
N GLU A 14 -16.27 -1.28 -3.98
CA GLU A 14 -17.62 -1.76 -3.67
C GLU A 14 -17.57 -2.99 -2.75
N GLU A 15 -18.62 -3.17 -1.96
CA GLU A 15 -18.62 -3.84 -0.65
C GLU A 15 -18.30 -5.34 -0.62
N LYS A 16 -18.21 -6.00 -1.77
CA LYS A 16 -17.91 -7.42 -1.89
C LYS A 16 -16.57 -7.62 -2.57
N ILE A 17 -15.49 -7.46 -1.81
CA ILE A 17 -14.19 -7.93 -2.27
C ILE A 17 -14.01 -9.39 -1.85
N PRO A 18 -13.78 -10.32 -2.79
CA PRO A 18 -13.33 -11.66 -2.45
C PRO A 18 -11.94 -11.56 -1.79
N ALA A 19 -11.64 -12.44 -0.83
CA ALA A 19 -10.44 -12.39 0.02
C ALA A 19 -9.11 -12.28 -0.77
N ASP A 20 -9.15 -12.56 -2.06
CA ASP A 20 -8.05 -12.62 -3.02
C ASP A 20 -7.68 -11.25 -3.63
N GLU A 21 -8.50 -10.21 -3.45
CA GLU A 21 -8.20 -8.89 -4.03
C GLU A 21 -7.23 -8.09 -3.14
N LYS A 22 -5.95 -8.13 -3.52
CA LYS A 22 -4.81 -7.49 -2.83
C LYS A 22 -4.89 -5.96 -2.87
N TRP A 23 -5.71 -5.37 -2.01
CA TRP A 23 -5.59 -3.97 -1.60
C TRP A 23 -4.53 -3.83 -0.53
N LEU A 24 -3.73 -2.78 -0.60
CA LEU A 24 -2.72 -2.47 0.41
C LEU A 24 -3.28 -1.37 1.30
N ARG A 25 -3.53 -1.71 2.56
CA ARG A 25 -3.84 -0.75 3.61
C ARG A 25 -2.61 -0.55 4.47
N GLY A 26 -2.27 0.70 4.75
CA GLY A 26 -1.12 1.02 5.57
C GLY A 26 -1.34 2.30 6.37
N SER A 27 -0.55 2.47 7.41
CA SER A 27 -0.46 3.69 8.19
C SER A 27 1.01 4.11 8.28
N LEU A 28 1.26 5.41 8.16
CA LEU A 28 2.58 6.01 8.35
C LEU A 28 2.49 7.05 9.44
N ASN A 29 3.52 7.09 10.29
CA ASN A 29 3.69 8.16 11.25
C ASN A 29 4.26 9.38 10.50
N SER A 30 3.49 10.46 10.46
CA SER A 30 3.84 11.72 9.78
C SER A 30 4.84 12.57 10.58
N GLY A 31 5.30 12.08 11.74
CA GLY A 31 6.23 12.79 12.62
C GLY A 31 5.53 13.38 13.84
N PHE A 32 6.36 13.93 14.74
CA PHE A 32 5.91 14.56 15.98
C PHE A 32 5.38 15.96 15.68
N SER A 33 4.06 16.11 15.69
CA SER A 33 3.39 17.41 15.64
C SER A 33 3.29 17.98 17.06
N LYS A 34 3.07 19.30 17.19
CA LYS A 34 2.89 19.97 18.49
C LYS A 34 1.77 19.35 19.35
N ASN A 35 0.87 18.57 18.74
CA ASN A 35 -0.27 17.92 19.38
C ASN A 35 -0.19 16.37 19.42
N GLY A 36 0.97 15.77 19.11
CA GLY A 36 1.18 14.32 19.15
C GLY A 36 1.61 13.72 17.81
N TYR A 37 1.51 12.39 17.68
CA TYR A 37 1.82 11.68 16.43
C TYR A 37 0.67 11.81 15.45
N ASP A 38 0.93 12.38 14.28
CA ASP A 38 -0.03 12.39 13.18
C ASP A 38 0.08 11.07 12.40
N TYR A 39 -1.02 10.32 12.31
CA TYR A 39 -1.08 9.07 11.56
C TYR A 39 -1.74 9.30 10.20
N ILE A 40 -0.97 9.10 9.14
CA ILE A 40 -1.50 9.10 7.78
C ILE A 40 -1.92 7.68 7.44
N ASN A 41 -3.23 7.44 7.38
CA ASN A 41 -3.81 6.20 6.90
C ASN A 41 -4.03 6.28 5.38
N PHE A 42 -3.67 5.21 4.66
CA PHE A 42 -3.89 5.13 3.23
C PHE A 42 -4.38 3.74 2.79
N ASP A 43 -5.24 3.74 1.78
CA ASP A 43 -5.70 2.57 1.06
C ASP A 43 -5.26 2.69 -0.40
N LEU A 44 -4.61 1.64 -0.93
CA LEU A 44 -4.17 1.58 -2.32
C LEU A 44 -4.81 0.37 -3.00
N CYS A 45 -5.39 0.60 -4.18
CA CYS A 45 -5.85 -0.47 -5.05
C CYS A 45 -4.67 -1.31 -5.55
N LYS A 46 -4.95 -2.54 -6.00
CA LYS A 46 -3.97 -3.52 -6.51
C LYS A 46 -2.92 -2.93 -7.48
N LYS A 47 -3.34 -2.01 -8.35
CA LYS A 47 -2.44 -1.35 -9.32
C LYS A 47 -1.49 -0.36 -8.63
N CYS A 48 -2.00 0.45 -7.71
CA CYS A 48 -1.19 1.45 -6.99
C CYS A 48 -0.27 0.79 -5.96
N SER A 49 -0.74 -0.25 -5.27
CA SER A 49 0.09 -1.04 -4.36
C SER A 49 1.22 -1.76 -5.10
N GLY A 50 0.95 -2.32 -6.28
CA GLY A 50 1.99 -2.90 -7.14
C GLY A 50 3.08 -1.91 -7.55
N LYS A 51 2.69 -0.68 -7.93
CA LYS A 51 3.65 0.39 -8.24
C LYS A 51 4.51 0.77 -7.03
N LEU A 52 3.89 0.91 -5.85
CA LEU A 52 4.61 1.20 -4.62
C LEU A 52 5.58 0.07 -4.27
N ALA A 53 5.15 -1.19 -4.35
CA ALA A 53 6.01 -2.35 -4.07
C ALA A 53 7.21 -2.41 -5.03
N THR A 54 7.01 -2.11 -6.32
CA THR A 54 8.12 -2.03 -7.29
C THR A 54 9.07 -0.88 -6.95
N TYR A 55 8.52 0.29 -6.64
CA TYR A 55 9.32 1.45 -6.23
C TYR A 55 10.18 1.14 -5.00
N VAL A 56 9.58 0.59 -3.94
CA VAL A 56 10.29 0.21 -2.70
C VAL A 56 11.34 -0.87 -2.98
N LYS A 57 11.03 -1.89 -3.78
CA LYS A 57 12.01 -2.92 -4.16
C LYS A 57 13.21 -2.34 -4.90
N ASN A 58 12.97 -1.42 -5.84
CA ASN A 58 14.02 -0.73 -6.58
C ASN A 58 14.85 0.17 -5.66
N TYR A 59 14.18 0.92 -4.78
CA TYR A 59 14.82 1.81 -3.80
C TYR A 59 15.72 1.04 -2.82
N LEU A 60 15.23 -0.08 -2.30
CA LEU A 60 15.99 -0.95 -1.38
C LEU A 60 17.05 -1.79 -2.10
N GLY A 61 17.21 -1.67 -3.42
CA GLY A 61 18.17 -2.45 -4.19
C GLY A 61 17.90 -3.96 -4.18
N ILE A 62 16.66 -4.38 -3.84
CA ILE A 62 16.27 -5.79 -3.81
C ILE A 62 16.08 -6.25 -5.25
N LYS A 63 17.20 -6.54 -5.93
CA LYS A 63 17.20 -7.35 -7.15
C LYS A 63 16.60 -8.70 -6.77
N LYS A 64 15.64 -9.20 -7.56
CA LYS A 64 15.10 -10.56 -7.38
C LYS A 64 16.29 -11.49 -7.15
N ALA A 65 16.43 -12.03 -5.95
CA ALA A 65 17.37 -13.09 -5.69
C ALA A 65 16.98 -14.21 -6.66
N GLY A 66 17.77 -14.37 -7.72
CA GLY A 66 17.66 -15.54 -8.57
C GLY A 66 17.82 -16.72 -7.64
N ILE A 67 16.75 -17.51 -7.48
CA ILE A 67 16.80 -18.78 -6.78
C ILE A 67 17.75 -19.65 -7.60
N LYS A 68 19.05 -19.61 -7.30
CA LYS A 68 19.98 -20.66 -7.72
C LYS A 68 19.56 -21.89 -6.92
N LYS A 69 18.71 -22.72 -7.52
CA LYS A 69 18.61 -24.12 -7.12
C LYS A 69 20.02 -24.70 -7.36
N LYS A 70 20.70 -25.04 -6.27
CA LYS A 70 21.92 -25.84 -6.28
C LYS A 70 21.51 -27.30 -6.33
#